data_AF-A0A1I6KU20-F1
#
_entry.id   AF-A0A1I6KU20-F1
#
_cell.length_a   1.000
_cell.length_b   1.000
_cell.length_c   1.000
_cell.angle_alpha   90.00
_cell.angle_beta   90.00
_cell.angle_gamma   90.00
#
_symmetry.space_group_name_H-M   'P 1'
#
loop_
_entity.id
_entity.type
_entity.pdbx_description
1 polymer ?
#
loop_
_entity_poly.entity_id
_entity_poly.type
_entity_poly.pdbx_seq_one_letter_code
_entity_poly.pdbx_strand_id
1 'polypeptide(L)'
;MRFITLNLNGIRSAATKGVFDWLPPQQADVVGVQELKAQADVVESQFAGYDTLSGHFHYAQKKGYSGVGLYTKETPSDVIVGFGSSEFDLEGRWVEKRFDKPGRKLSLISCYFPSGSSGEERQAAKFRFLAEMYPYLMALRAEREFILVADVNIAHKEIDLKNWKGNQKNSGFLPEERAWMTKLLEQDVGLVDVFRVLNDKPDQYTWWSNRGQAWAKNVGWRLDYHLATPGMAHLATREAIYLDQRFSDHAPLTIDYDFKI
;
A
#
# COMPACT_ATOMS: atom_id res chain seq x y z
N MET A 1 5.03 17.46 -0.79
CA MET A 1 4.05 16.67 -0.02
C MET A 1 4.66 15.37 0.44
N ARG A 2 4.36 14.96 1.68
CA ARG A 2 4.84 13.71 2.27
C ARG A 2 3.74 12.66 2.30
N PHE A 3 4.03 11.50 1.75
CA PHE A 3 3.15 10.33 1.73
C PHE A 3 3.75 9.23 2.59
N ILE A 4 2.92 8.60 3.41
CA ILE A 4 3.29 7.41 4.19
C ILE A 4 2.34 6.27 3.84
N THR A 5 2.86 5.06 3.68
CA THR A 5 2.07 3.84 3.65
C THR A 5 2.49 2.88 4.75
N LEU A 6 1.49 2.27 5.38
CA LEU A 6 1.73 1.28 6.42
C LEU A 6 0.57 0.27 6.49
N ASN A 7 0.87 -0.99 6.23
CA ASN A 7 0.00 -2.08 6.67
C ASN A 7 0.06 -2.18 8.20
N LEU A 8 -1.08 -2.00 8.87
CA LEU A 8 -1.19 -1.91 10.32
C LEU A 8 -1.24 -3.27 11.01
N ASN A 9 -1.58 -4.35 10.29
CA ASN A 9 -1.91 -5.64 10.88
C ASN A 9 -2.88 -5.51 12.07
N GLY A 10 -3.92 -4.71 11.87
CA GLY A 10 -4.92 -4.35 12.87
C GLY A 10 -4.69 -2.97 13.48
N ILE A 11 -5.58 -2.03 13.17
CA ILE A 11 -5.51 -0.62 13.60
C ILE A 11 -5.44 -0.46 15.12
N ARG A 12 -6.23 -1.24 15.87
CA ARG A 12 -6.18 -1.24 17.34
C ARG A 12 -4.82 -1.69 17.87
N SER A 13 -4.21 -2.73 17.27
CA SER A 13 -2.90 -3.21 17.70
C SER A 13 -1.78 -2.24 17.33
N ALA A 14 -1.88 -1.57 16.19
CA ALA A 14 -0.90 -0.56 15.79
C ALA A 14 -1.02 0.68 16.70
N ALA A 15 -2.26 1.07 17.05
CA ALA A 15 -2.53 2.17 17.99
C ALA A 15 -1.91 1.91 19.36
N THR A 16 -2.08 0.72 19.95
CA THR A 16 -1.47 0.39 21.26
C THR A 16 0.05 0.35 21.22
N LYS A 17 0.65 0.19 20.02
CA LYS A 17 2.09 0.26 19.80
C LYS A 17 2.58 1.67 19.47
N GLY A 18 1.71 2.68 19.52
CA GLY A 18 2.07 4.10 19.40
C GLY A 18 2.10 4.65 17.97
N VAL A 19 1.47 3.98 16.98
CA VAL A 19 1.50 4.50 15.59
C VAL A 19 0.89 5.90 15.47
N PHE A 20 -0.21 6.16 16.19
CA PHE A 20 -0.89 7.46 16.15
C PHE A 20 -0.19 8.55 16.98
N ASP A 21 0.74 8.18 17.85
CA ASP A 21 1.66 9.11 18.52
C ASP A 21 2.88 9.41 17.62
N TRP A 22 3.30 8.43 16.83
CA TRP A 22 4.43 8.56 15.91
C TRP A 22 4.10 9.38 14.65
N LEU A 23 2.85 9.33 14.17
CA LEU A 23 2.43 9.98 12.92
C LEU A 23 2.50 11.52 12.93
N PRO A 24 1.99 12.25 13.94
CA PRO A 24 2.00 13.72 13.94
C PRO A 24 3.36 14.37 13.68
N PRO A 25 4.47 13.99 14.34
CA PRO A 25 5.78 14.58 14.06
C PRO A 25 6.33 14.27 12.67
N GLN A 26 5.76 13.28 11.94
CA GLN A 26 6.18 13.02 10.56
C GLN A 26 5.71 14.09 9.58
N GLN A 27 4.70 14.89 9.94
CA GLN A 27 4.10 15.92 9.08
C GLN A 27 3.68 15.37 7.71
N ALA A 28 3.05 14.18 7.70
CA ALA A 28 2.53 13.60 6.48
C ALA A 28 1.31 14.40 5.99
N ASP A 29 1.22 14.57 4.67
CA ASP A 29 0.03 15.14 4.03
C ASP A 29 -0.99 14.04 3.68
N VAL A 30 -0.49 12.82 3.47
CA VAL A 30 -1.25 11.66 3.03
C VAL A 30 -0.74 10.41 3.72
N VAL A 31 -1.64 9.64 4.33
CA VAL A 31 -1.28 8.35 4.95
C VAL A 31 -2.24 7.26 4.51
N GLY A 32 -1.73 6.31 3.74
CA GLY A 32 -2.43 5.08 3.38
C GLY A 32 -2.21 4.02 4.45
N VAL A 33 -3.29 3.45 4.96
CA VAL A 33 -3.22 2.33 5.90
C VAL A 33 -3.92 1.11 5.33
N GLN A 34 -3.33 -0.06 5.58
CA GLN A 34 -3.87 -1.34 5.14
C GLN A 34 -4.08 -2.28 6.33
N GLU A 35 -4.91 -3.30 6.11
CA GLU A 35 -5.24 -4.33 7.09
C GLU A 35 -5.77 -3.78 8.43
N LEU A 36 -6.82 -2.95 8.36
CA LEU A 36 -7.46 -2.35 9.54
C LEU A 36 -7.93 -3.38 10.58
N LYS A 37 -8.48 -4.53 10.14
CA LYS A 37 -9.13 -5.54 11.01
C LYS A 37 -10.15 -4.95 11.97
N ALA A 38 -10.87 -3.93 11.50
CA ALA A 38 -11.86 -3.18 12.26
C ALA A 38 -13.04 -2.81 11.36
N GLN A 39 -14.12 -2.34 11.98
CA GLN A 39 -15.35 -1.92 11.32
C GLN A 39 -15.61 -0.44 11.63
N ALA A 40 -16.61 0.13 10.96
CA ALA A 40 -16.97 1.53 11.07
C ALA A 40 -17.14 2.01 12.52
N ASP A 41 -17.84 1.27 13.36
CA ASP A 41 -18.07 1.60 14.78
C ASP A 41 -16.78 1.88 15.56
N VAL A 42 -15.73 1.08 15.31
CA VAL A 42 -14.44 1.24 15.97
C VAL A 42 -13.60 2.33 15.30
N VAL A 43 -13.57 2.37 13.98
CA VAL A 43 -12.72 3.32 13.25
C VAL A 43 -13.27 4.73 13.36
N GLU A 44 -14.57 4.93 13.21
CA GLU A 44 -15.18 6.26 13.23
C GLU A 44 -15.14 6.90 14.63
N SER A 45 -15.15 6.09 15.69
CA SER A 45 -15.11 6.61 17.07
C SER A 45 -13.72 7.04 17.54
N GLN A 46 -12.64 6.47 16.98
CA GLN A 46 -11.28 6.63 17.52
C GLN A 46 -10.23 7.02 16.49
N PHE A 47 -10.47 6.69 15.21
CA PHE A 47 -9.48 6.74 14.16
C PHE A 47 -10.01 7.41 12.89
N ALA A 48 -11.16 8.10 12.93
CA ALA A 48 -11.75 8.76 11.76
C ALA A 48 -10.84 9.87 11.20
N GLY A 49 -10.07 10.50 12.08
CA GLY A 49 -9.06 11.50 11.77
C GLY A 49 -8.05 11.58 12.90
N TYR A 50 -6.90 12.15 12.61
CA TYR A 50 -5.89 12.44 13.62
C TYR A 50 -5.13 13.70 13.21
N ASP A 51 -4.81 14.54 14.20
CA ASP A 51 -4.22 15.87 13.95
C ASP A 51 -5.02 16.64 12.87
N THR A 52 -4.38 17.03 11.75
CA THR A 52 -5.02 17.72 10.63
C THR A 52 -5.52 16.79 9.53
N LEU A 53 -5.39 15.47 9.71
CA LEU A 53 -5.69 14.47 8.68
C LEU A 53 -7.07 13.84 8.87
N SER A 54 -7.84 13.78 7.79
CA SER A 54 -9.17 13.17 7.76
C SER A 54 -9.15 11.86 6.98
N GLY A 55 -9.65 10.78 7.57
CA GLY A 55 -9.67 9.43 7.02
C GLY A 55 -10.93 9.12 6.21
N HIS A 56 -10.80 8.30 5.17
CA HIS A 56 -11.91 7.59 4.54
C HIS A 56 -11.50 6.11 4.39
N PHE A 57 -12.47 5.21 4.50
CA PHE A 57 -12.19 3.80 4.74
C PHE A 57 -13.08 2.88 3.91
N HIS A 58 -12.54 1.71 3.58
CA HIS A 58 -13.29 0.60 3.01
C HIS A 58 -13.15 -0.58 3.96
N TYR A 59 -14.24 -0.95 4.62
CA TYR A 59 -14.26 -2.06 5.58
C TYR A 59 -14.62 -3.37 4.89
N ALA A 60 -13.96 -4.46 5.27
CA ALA A 60 -14.41 -5.78 4.85
C ALA A 60 -15.73 -6.16 5.53
N GLN A 61 -16.60 -6.89 4.84
CA GLN A 61 -17.83 -7.42 5.44
C GLN A 61 -17.54 -8.43 6.56
N LYS A 62 -16.48 -9.23 6.40
CA LYS A 62 -16.00 -10.13 7.45
C LYS A 62 -15.37 -9.30 8.58
N LYS A 63 -15.93 -9.41 9.79
CA LYS A 63 -15.41 -8.73 10.98
C LYS A 63 -13.97 -9.17 11.27
N GLY A 64 -13.13 -8.22 11.66
CA GLY A 64 -11.74 -8.48 12.04
C GLY A 64 -10.81 -8.86 10.87
N TYR A 65 -11.20 -8.57 9.64
CA TYR A 65 -10.47 -8.95 8.43
C TYR A 65 -10.19 -7.73 7.54
N SER A 66 -9.05 -7.73 6.86
CA SER A 66 -8.68 -6.76 5.81
C SER A 66 -9.01 -5.31 6.20
N GLY A 67 -9.60 -4.54 5.28
CA GLY A 67 -9.94 -3.14 5.44
C GLY A 67 -8.77 -2.22 5.10
N VAL A 68 -9.06 -1.11 4.43
CA VAL A 68 -8.07 -0.07 4.10
C VAL A 68 -8.59 1.32 4.44
N GLY A 69 -7.66 2.24 4.65
CA GLY A 69 -7.94 3.65 4.89
C GLY A 69 -6.99 4.56 4.15
N LEU A 70 -7.46 5.77 3.86
CA LEU A 70 -6.64 6.84 3.31
C LEU A 70 -6.92 8.14 4.07
N TYR A 71 -5.92 8.60 4.81
CA TYR A 71 -5.93 9.89 5.49
C TYR A 71 -5.33 10.96 4.58
N THR A 72 -5.97 12.12 4.51
CA THR A 72 -5.46 13.28 3.76
C THR A 72 -5.68 14.55 4.55
N LYS A 73 -4.76 15.50 4.39
CA LYS A 73 -4.86 16.84 4.99
C LYS A 73 -5.86 17.70 4.23
N GLU A 74 -5.74 17.67 2.90
CA GLU A 74 -6.65 18.36 2.00
C GLU A 74 -7.95 17.57 1.83
N THR A 75 -9.05 18.30 1.69
CA THR A 75 -10.38 17.75 1.40
C THR A 75 -10.45 17.29 -0.06
N PRO A 76 -10.80 16.02 -0.33
CA PRO A 76 -10.94 15.53 -1.70
C PRO A 76 -12.17 16.12 -2.39
N SER A 77 -12.11 16.23 -3.73
CA SER A 77 -13.26 16.59 -4.56
C SER A 77 -14.27 15.45 -4.67
N ASP A 78 -13.82 14.20 -4.53
CA ASP A 78 -14.64 13.00 -4.61
C ASP A 78 -13.93 11.83 -3.89
N VAL A 79 -14.70 10.87 -3.39
CA VAL A 79 -14.19 9.69 -2.68
C VAL A 79 -14.83 8.44 -3.25
N ILE A 80 -14.00 7.52 -3.74
CA ILE A 80 -14.43 6.24 -4.28
C ILE A 80 -14.01 5.14 -3.31
N VAL A 81 -15.00 4.35 -2.89
CA VAL A 81 -14.83 3.20 -2.01
C VAL A 81 -15.12 1.93 -2.81
N GLY A 82 -14.12 1.06 -2.92
CA GLY A 82 -14.17 -0.09 -3.83
C GLY A 82 -13.76 0.26 -5.26
N PHE A 83 -13.50 -0.76 -6.06
CA PHE A 83 -13.08 -0.61 -7.45
C PHE A 83 -14.03 -1.30 -8.44
N GLY A 84 -15.21 -1.72 -7.97
CA GLY A 84 -16.27 -2.31 -8.79
C GLY A 84 -16.19 -3.83 -8.91
N SER A 85 -15.36 -4.49 -8.10
CA SER A 85 -15.23 -5.95 -8.10
C SER A 85 -16.30 -6.58 -7.21
N SER A 86 -17.08 -7.50 -7.77
CA SER A 86 -18.09 -8.26 -7.02
C SER A 86 -17.49 -9.17 -5.95
N GLU A 87 -16.28 -9.69 -6.17
CA GLU A 87 -15.57 -10.53 -5.20
C GLU A 87 -14.84 -9.68 -4.15
N PHE A 88 -14.09 -8.66 -4.59
CA PHE A 88 -13.08 -8.03 -3.75
C PHE A 88 -13.52 -6.76 -3.03
N ASP A 89 -14.60 -6.10 -3.47
CA ASP A 89 -15.16 -4.98 -2.70
C ASP A 89 -15.73 -5.47 -1.36
N LEU A 90 -16.20 -6.72 -1.28
CA LEU A 90 -16.62 -7.34 -0.02
C LEU A 90 -15.46 -7.49 1.00
N GLU A 91 -14.22 -7.46 0.52
CA GLU A 91 -13.01 -7.58 1.35
C GLU A 91 -12.39 -6.23 1.75
N GLY A 92 -12.97 -5.10 1.32
CA GLY A 92 -12.53 -3.77 1.75
C GLY A 92 -11.08 -3.43 1.40
N ARG A 93 -10.74 -3.44 0.11
CA ARG A 93 -9.34 -3.41 -0.38
C ARG A 93 -8.92 -2.13 -1.09
N TRP A 94 -9.83 -1.17 -1.28
CA TRP A 94 -9.60 0.02 -2.08
C TRP A 94 -10.31 1.25 -1.52
N VAL A 95 -9.56 2.32 -1.32
CA VAL A 95 -10.07 3.69 -1.14
C VAL A 95 -9.28 4.62 -2.05
N GLU A 96 -10.00 5.41 -2.84
CA GLU A 96 -9.44 6.45 -3.69
C GLU A 96 -10.03 7.81 -3.29
N LYS A 97 -9.15 8.79 -3.11
CA LYS A 97 -9.52 10.20 -2.92
C LYS A 97 -9.05 10.99 -4.13
N ARG A 98 -9.99 11.69 -4.76
CA ARG A 98 -9.77 12.48 -5.97
C ARG A 98 -9.56 13.93 -5.61
N PHE A 99 -8.70 14.61 -6.36
CA PHE A 99 -8.34 16.01 -6.18
C PHE A 99 -8.28 16.72 -7.52
N ASP A 100 -9.43 16.73 -8.19
CA ASP A 100 -9.55 17.24 -9.54
C ASP A 100 -9.56 18.78 -9.54
N LYS A 101 -8.79 19.37 -10.45
CA LYS A 101 -8.70 20.80 -10.73
C LYS A 101 -8.89 21.04 -12.22
N PRO A 102 -9.24 22.27 -12.66
CA PRO A 102 -9.26 22.59 -14.08
C PRO A 102 -7.95 22.19 -14.77
N GLY A 103 -8.02 21.30 -15.76
CA GLY A 103 -6.86 20.80 -16.51
C GLY A 103 -6.03 19.71 -15.82
N ARG A 104 -6.40 19.23 -14.63
CA ARG A 104 -5.68 18.17 -13.92
C ARG A 104 -6.61 17.25 -13.14
N LYS A 105 -6.62 15.96 -13.49
CA LYS A 105 -7.25 14.91 -12.68
C LYS A 105 -6.19 14.16 -11.88
N LEU A 106 -6.41 14.03 -10.57
CA LEU A 106 -5.44 13.40 -9.67
C LEU A 106 -6.17 12.47 -8.69
N SER A 107 -5.67 11.25 -8.56
CA SER A 107 -6.13 10.30 -7.54
C SER A 107 -5.02 9.90 -6.59
N LEU A 108 -5.35 9.89 -5.30
CA LEU A 108 -4.53 9.30 -4.25
C LEU A 108 -5.24 8.06 -3.75
N ILE A 109 -4.54 6.93 -3.67
CA ILE A 109 -5.17 5.62 -3.47
C ILE A 109 -4.46 4.86 -2.36
N SER A 110 -5.22 4.25 -1.45
CA SER A 110 -4.74 3.18 -0.56
C SER A 110 -5.32 1.85 -1.02
N CYS A 111 -4.47 0.84 -1.22
CA CYS A 111 -4.90 -0.49 -1.64
C CYS A 111 -4.22 -1.61 -0.83
N TYR A 112 -4.96 -2.70 -0.58
CA TYR A 112 -4.43 -3.90 0.05
C TYR A 112 -4.67 -5.12 -0.83
N PHE A 113 -3.60 -5.64 -1.43
CA PHE A 113 -3.67 -6.82 -2.28
C PHE A 113 -3.80 -8.08 -1.41
N PRO A 114 -4.57 -9.09 -1.83
CA PRO A 114 -4.67 -10.34 -1.09
C PRO A 114 -3.29 -11.02 -0.92
N SER A 115 -3.02 -11.54 0.27
CA SER A 115 -1.97 -12.55 0.46
C SER A 115 -2.50 -13.94 0.06
N GLY A 116 -1.64 -14.73 -0.59
CA GLY A 116 -1.92 -16.13 -0.92
C GLY A 116 -1.28 -17.12 0.04
N SER A 117 -0.59 -16.65 1.10
CA SER A 117 0.25 -17.50 1.96
C SER A 117 -0.53 -18.48 2.85
N SER A 118 -1.86 -18.32 2.98
CA SER A 118 -2.68 -19.17 3.84
C SER A 118 -3.22 -20.43 3.15
N GLY A 119 -2.96 -20.62 1.85
CA GLY A 119 -3.35 -21.83 1.12
C GLY A 119 -3.72 -21.57 -0.34
N GLU A 120 -3.89 -22.66 -1.09
CA GLU A 120 -4.14 -22.63 -2.54
C GLU A 120 -5.38 -21.81 -2.92
N GLU A 121 -6.45 -21.89 -2.14
CA GLU A 121 -7.67 -21.10 -2.37
C GLU A 121 -7.40 -19.59 -2.33
N ARG A 122 -6.60 -19.13 -1.35
CA ARG A 122 -6.23 -17.72 -1.23
C ARG A 122 -5.22 -17.28 -2.28
N GLN A 123 -4.32 -18.17 -2.70
CA GLN A 123 -3.45 -17.90 -3.85
C GLN A 123 -4.27 -17.76 -5.14
N ALA A 124 -5.27 -18.60 -5.36
CA ALA A 124 -6.17 -18.49 -6.51
C ALA A 124 -6.98 -17.20 -6.47
N ALA A 125 -7.50 -16.80 -5.30
CA ALA A 125 -8.16 -15.51 -5.12
C ALA A 125 -7.22 -14.33 -5.41
N LYS A 126 -5.96 -14.38 -4.95
CA LYS A 126 -4.94 -13.40 -5.29
C LYS A 126 -4.74 -13.29 -6.80
N PHE A 127 -4.63 -14.40 -7.52
CA PHE A 127 -4.48 -14.34 -8.99
C PHE A 127 -5.70 -13.76 -9.70
N ARG A 128 -6.94 -14.03 -9.24
CA ARG A 128 -8.14 -13.36 -9.76
C ARG A 128 -8.10 -11.86 -9.50
N PHE A 129 -7.71 -11.44 -8.29
CA PHE A 129 -7.51 -10.02 -7.96
C PHE A 129 -6.50 -9.37 -8.90
N LEU A 130 -5.34 -9.99 -9.12
CA LEU A 130 -4.31 -9.48 -10.03
C LEU A 130 -4.82 -9.38 -11.48
N ALA A 131 -5.66 -10.31 -11.93
CA ALA A 131 -6.26 -10.29 -13.26
C ALA A 131 -7.26 -9.14 -13.45
N GLU A 132 -8.02 -8.78 -12.41
CA GLU A 132 -8.93 -7.61 -12.42
C GLU A 132 -8.17 -6.29 -12.23
N MET A 133 -7.18 -6.26 -11.35
CA MET A 133 -6.50 -5.04 -10.93
C MET A 133 -5.59 -4.47 -12.03
N TYR A 134 -4.93 -5.31 -12.82
CA TYR A 134 -4.09 -4.82 -13.93
C TYR A 134 -4.88 -3.96 -14.94
N PRO A 135 -5.95 -4.47 -15.60
CA PRO A 135 -6.70 -3.66 -16.55
C PRO A 135 -7.36 -2.46 -15.89
N TYR A 136 -7.78 -2.57 -14.62
CA TYR A 136 -8.32 -1.43 -13.87
C TYR A 136 -7.30 -0.29 -13.71
N LEU A 137 -6.08 -0.60 -13.26
CA LEU A 137 -5.02 0.42 -13.11
C LEU A 137 -4.61 1.03 -14.45
N MET A 138 -4.58 0.24 -15.53
CA MET A 138 -4.26 0.75 -16.87
C MET A 138 -5.36 1.68 -17.41
N ALA A 139 -6.63 1.33 -17.20
CA ALA A 139 -7.75 2.21 -17.54
C ALA A 139 -7.71 3.51 -16.74
N LEU A 140 -7.47 3.42 -15.42
CA LEU A 140 -7.35 4.60 -14.55
C LEU A 140 -6.21 5.52 -15.00
N ARG A 141 -5.04 4.95 -15.33
CA ARG A 141 -3.88 5.69 -15.86
C ARG A 141 -4.19 6.45 -17.14
N ALA A 142 -5.04 5.89 -18.01
CA ALA A 142 -5.42 6.55 -19.26
C ALA A 142 -6.27 7.81 -19.03
N GLU A 143 -6.91 7.93 -17.87
CA GLU A 143 -7.83 9.04 -17.56
C GLU A 143 -7.24 10.07 -16.59
N ARG A 144 -6.22 9.69 -15.81
CA ARG A 144 -5.69 10.54 -14.75
C ARG A 144 -4.31 10.13 -14.23
N GLU A 145 -3.65 11.10 -13.62
CA GLU A 145 -2.47 10.88 -12.80
C GLU A 145 -2.87 10.28 -11.44
N PHE A 146 -2.04 9.41 -10.89
CA PHE A 146 -2.28 8.88 -9.55
C PHE A 146 -1.03 8.42 -8.81
N ILE A 147 -1.15 8.41 -7.48
CA ILE A 147 -0.22 7.72 -6.57
C ILE A 147 -1.04 6.67 -5.81
N LEU A 148 -0.64 5.41 -5.97
CA LEU A 148 -1.19 4.26 -5.25
C LEU A 148 -0.18 3.83 -4.19
N VAL A 149 -0.59 3.94 -2.94
CA VAL A 149 0.14 3.40 -1.80
C VAL A 149 -0.48 2.06 -1.39
N ALA A 150 0.32 1.00 -1.33
CA ALA A 150 -0.23 -0.32 -1.11
C ALA A 150 0.74 -1.30 -0.47
N ASP A 151 0.18 -2.24 0.27
CA ASP A 151 0.77 -3.57 0.44
C ASP A 151 0.30 -4.44 -0.74
N VAL A 152 1.25 -4.76 -1.63
CA VAL A 152 1.02 -5.53 -2.85
C VAL A 152 1.16 -7.04 -2.59
N ASN A 153 1.72 -7.44 -1.43
CA ASN A 153 2.02 -8.82 -1.11
C ASN A 153 2.89 -9.53 -2.16
N ILE A 154 3.72 -8.80 -2.92
CA ILE A 154 4.66 -9.35 -3.91
C ILE A 154 5.99 -8.63 -3.78
N ALA A 155 7.08 -9.38 -3.63
CA ALA A 155 8.44 -8.88 -3.86
C ALA A 155 8.76 -9.01 -5.36
N HIS A 156 9.16 -7.94 -6.03
CA HIS A 156 9.32 -7.95 -7.49
C HIS A 156 10.58 -8.69 -7.94
N LYS A 157 11.74 -8.30 -7.43
CA LYS A 157 13.06 -8.79 -7.84
C LYS A 157 13.79 -9.47 -6.68
N GLU A 158 14.87 -10.17 -6.98
CA GLU A 158 15.70 -10.83 -5.97
C GLU A 158 16.25 -9.88 -4.89
N ILE A 159 16.47 -8.61 -5.25
CA ILE A 159 16.88 -7.55 -4.31
C ILE A 159 15.80 -7.19 -3.27
N ASP A 160 14.54 -7.54 -3.56
CA ASP A 160 13.38 -7.18 -2.74
C ASP A 160 13.09 -8.20 -1.62
N LEU A 161 13.90 -9.24 -1.45
CA LEU A 161 13.78 -10.17 -0.32
C LEU A 161 15.10 -10.88 0.01
N LYS A 162 15.35 -11.14 1.29
CA LYS A 162 16.65 -11.67 1.74
C LYS A 162 16.96 -13.08 1.21
N ASN A 163 16.00 -13.98 1.34
CA ASN A 163 16.18 -15.41 1.06
C ASN A 163 15.49 -15.81 -0.26
N TRP A 164 15.74 -15.07 -1.34
CA TRP A 164 15.03 -15.22 -2.61
C TRP A 164 15.08 -16.65 -3.17
N LYS A 165 16.24 -17.32 -3.10
CA LYS A 165 16.44 -18.67 -3.66
C LYS A 165 15.41 -19.68 -3.14
N GLY A 166 15.17 -19.66 -1.83
CA GLY A 166 14.26 -20.59 -1.14
C GLY A 166 12.79 -20.19 -1.21
N ASN A 167 12.49 -18.97 -1.65
CA ASN A 167 11.13 -18.43 -1.65
C ASN A 167 10.45 -18.39 -3.02
N GLN A 168 11.12 -18.84 -4.09
CA GLN A 168 10.58 -18.88 -5.45
C GLN A 168 9.31 -19.73 -5.61
N LYS A 169 8.99 -20.58 -4.62
CA LYS A 169 7.78 -21.43 -4.59
C LYS A 169 6.75 -20.97 -3.55
N ASN A 170 6.99 -19.83 -2.90
CA ASN A 170 6.13 -19.30 -1.86
C ASN A 170 5.37 -18.08 -2.39
N SER A 171 4.11 -17.95 -1.97
CA SER A 171 3.30 -16.75 -2.22
C SER A 171 4.06 -15.49 -1.83
N GLY A 172 4.05 -14.50 -2.71
CA GLY A 172 4.82 -13.27 -2.62
C GLY A 172 6.09 -13.25 -3.46
N PHE A 173 6.58 -14.39 -3.96
CA PHE A 173 7.73 -14.43 -4.87
C PHE A 173 7.60 -15.52 -5.94
N LEU A 174 6.36 -15.94 -6.26
CA LEU A 174 6.10 -16.89 -7.34
C LEU A 174 6.49 -16.27 -8.70
N PRO A 175 6.92 -17.08 -9.68
CA PRO A 175 7.23 -16.59 -11.03
C PRO A 175 6.10 -15.76 -11.65
N GLU A 176 4.85 -16.20 -11.49
CA GLU A 176 3.66 -15.56 -12.03
C GLU A 176 3.37 -14.21 -11.38
N GLU A 177 3.59 -14.10 -10.07
CA GLU A 177 3.43 -12.84 -9.32
C GLU A 177 4.49 -11.81 -9.74
N ARG A 178 5.74 -12.24 -9.91
CA ARG A 178 6.83 -11.37 -10.40
C ARG A 178 6.63 -10.98 -11.86
N ALA A 179 6.11 -11.88 -12.68
CA ALA A 179 5.75 -11.59 -14.07
C ALA A 179 4.64 -10.53 -14.13
N TRP A 180 3.64 -10.62 -13.24
CA TRP A 180 2.61 -9.59 -13.12
C TRP A 180 3.19 -8.23 -12.74
N MET A 181 4.09 -8.16 -11.74
CA MET A 181 4.78 -6.92 -11.37
C MET A 181 5.62 -6.37 -12.53
N THR A 182 6.32 -7.24 -13.26
CA THR A 182 7.11 -6.85 -14.44
C THR A 182 6.24 -6.23 -15.52
N LYS A 183 5.06 -6.81 -15.77
CA LYS A 183 4.09 -6.27 -16.72
C LYS A 183 3.51 -4.93 -16.24
N LEU A 184 3.16 -4.82 -14.96
CA LEU A 184 2.63 -3.57 -14.40
C LEU A 184 3.63 -2.42 -14.49
N LEU A 185 4.93 -2.73 -14.34
CA LEU A 185 6.03 -1.78 -14.33
C LEU A 185 6.76 -1.69 -15.68
N GLU A 186 6.11 -2.17 -16.75
CA GLU A 186 6.69 -2.12 -18.11
C GLU A 186 6.93 -0.66 -18.51
N GLN A 187 8.12 -0.39 -19.07
CA GLN A 187 8.53 0.97 -19.42
C GLN A 187 7.56 1.61 -20.43
N ASP A 188 7.35 2.92 -20.30
CA ASP A 188 6.48 3.77 -21.13
C ASP A 188 4.97 3.49 -21.09
N VAL A 189 4.55 2.26 -20.82
CA VAL A 189 3.12 1.85 -20.80
C VAL A 189 2.58 1.59 -19.39
N GLY A 190 3.45 1.25 -18.43
CA GLY A 190 3.10 0.86 -17.08
C GLY A 190 3.10 2.00 -16.05
N LEU A 191 3.09 1.57 -14.78
CA LEU A 191 3.34 2.39 -13.60
C LEU A 191 4.82 2.37 -13.22
N VAL A 192 5.18 3.20 -12.25
CA VAL A 192 6.54 3.31 -11.73
C VAL A 192 6.57 2.89 -10.27
N ASP A 193 7.50 2.00 -9.94
CA ASP A 193 7.89 1.70 -8.55
C ASP A 193 8.80 2.83 -8.06
N VAL A 194 8.21 3.79 -7.35
CA VAL A 194 8.89 5.03 -6.97
C VAL A 194 10.07 4.77 -6.05
N PHE A 195 9.97 3.79 -5.15
CA PHE A 195 11.07 3.45 -4.25
C PHE A 195 12.31 3.02 -5.03
N ARG A 196 12.15 2.19 -6.07
CA ARG A 196 13.27 1.69 -6.87
C ARG A 196 13.82 2.70 -7.87
N VAL A 197 13.11 3.78 -8.17
CA VAL A 197 13.68 4.94 -8.86
C VAL A 197 14.62 5.72 -7.96
N LEU A 198 14.28 5.86 -6.67
CA LEU A 198 15.05 6.64 -5.71
C LEU A 198 16.17 5.83 -5.03
N ASN A 199 16.01 4.51 -4.89
CA ASN A 199 16.90 3.65 -4.14
C ASN A 199 17.05 2.25 -4.77
N ASP A 200 18.26 1.96 -5.28
CA ASP A 200 18.67 0.70 -5.88
C ASP A 200 19.44 -0.21 -4.91
N LYS A 201 19.56 0.16 -3.63
CA LYS A 201 20.34 -0.58 -2.63
C LYS A 201 19.63 -1.86 -2.19
N PRO A 202 20.41 -2.90 -1.84
CA PRO A 202 19.88 -4.12 -1.26
C PRO A 202 19.49 -3.94 0.22
N ASP A 203 18.93 -5.00 0.81
CA ASP A 203 18.57 -5.07 2.24
C ASP A 203 17.54 -4.03 2.71
N GLN A 204 16.79 -3.44 1.76
CA GLN A 204 15.68 -2.53 1.98
C GLN A 204 14.35 -3.28 1.90
N TYR A 205 13.74 -3.57 3.05
CA TYR A 205 12.53 -4.37 3.16
C TYR A 205 11.45 -3.62 3.91
N THR A 206 10.19 -4.02 3.75
CA THR A 206 9.05 -3.38 4.42
C THR A 206 8.23 -4.37 5.24
N TRP A 207 8.51 -5.67 5.16
CA TRP A 207 7.83 -6.71 5.92
C TRP A 207 8.80 -7.76 6.49
N TRP A 208 8.52 -8.21 7.71
CA TRP A 208 9.24 -9.32 8.35
C TRP A 208 8.26 -10.20 9.12
N SER A 209 8.42 -11.51 8.96
CA SER A 209 7.64 -12.48 9.73
C SER A 209 7.79 -12.26 11.24
N ASN A 210 6.68 -12.39 11.96
CA ASN A 210 6.68 -12.46 13.43
C ASN A 210 7.37 -13.73 13.98
N ARG A 211 7.73 -14.69 13.12
CA ARG A 211 8.35 -15.94 13.54
C ARG A 211 9.87 -15.80 13.65
N GLY A 212 10.42 -16.31 14.76
CA GLY A 212 11.86 -16.40 14.96
C GLY A 212 12.53 -15.03 15.07
N GLN A 213 13.68 -14.88 14.43
CA GLN A 213 14.55 -13.68 14.51
C GLN A 213 14.55 -12.90 13.19
N ALA A 214 13.44 -12.91 12.44
CA ALA A 214 13.40 -12.35 11.09
C ALA A 214 13.76 -10.85 11.06
N TRP A 215 13.16 -10.05 11.94
CA TRP A 215 13.50 -8.61 12.06
C TRP A 215 14.96 -8.41 12.45
N ALA A 216 15.41 -9.04 13.53
CA ALA A 216 16.77 -8.88 14.06
C ALA A 216 17.88 -9.31 13.07
N LYS A 217 17.60 -10.29 12.20
CA LYS A 217 18.53 -10.79 11.18
C LYS A 217 18.29 -10.20 9.79
N ASN A 218 17.41 -9.20 9.68
CA ASN A 218 16.96 -8.60 8.44
C ASN A 218 16.52 -9.63 7.37
N VAL A 219 15.80 -10.67 7.77
CA VAL A 219 15.17 -11.64 6.86
C VAL A 219 13.81 -11.09 6.43
N GLY A 220 13.86 -10.03 5.62
CA GLY A 220 12.69 -9.27 5.19
C GLY A 220 12.33 -9.42 3.72
N TRP A 221 11.20 -8.83 3.38
CA TRP A 221 10.61 -8.71 2.04
C TRP A 221 10.15 -7.27 1.84
N ARG A 222 10.28 -6.72 0.64
CA ARG A 222 9.66 -5.45 0.25
C ARG A 222 8.34 -5.74 -0.44
N LEU A 223 7.26 -5.56 0.32
CA LEU A 223 5.89 -5.85 -0.11
C LEU A 223 5.05 -4.58 -0.24
N ASP A 224 5.52 -3.48 0.33
CA ASP A 224 4.84 -2.18 0.35
C ASP A 224 5.45 -1.26 -0.71
N TYR A 225 4.58 -0.59 -1.45
CA TYR A 225 4.95 0.18 -2.64
C TYR A 225 4.24 1.53 -2.66
N HIS A 226 4.94 2.50 -3.25
CA HIS A 226 4.32 3.62 -3.93
C HIS A 226 4.40 3.33 -5.43
N LEU A 227 3.27 3.00 -6.03
CA LEU A 227 3.12 2.83 -7.47
C LEU A 227 2.47 4.08 -8.05
N ALA A 228 3.15 4.75 -8.96
CA ALA A 228 2.68 6.03 -9.48
C ALA A 228 2.64 6.04 -11.00
N THR A 229 1.76 6.87 -11.56
CA THR A 229 1.85 7.25 -12.97
C THR A 229 3.19 7.95 -13.22
N PRO A 230 3.78 7.87 -14.44
CA PRO A 230 5.11 8.44 -14.70
C PRO A 230 5.23 9.92 -14.34
N GLY A 231 4.18 10.72 -14.60
CA GLY A 231 4.14 12.15 -14.24
C GLY A 231 4.28 12.38 -12.74
N MET A 232 3.55 11.63 -11.93
CA MET A 232 3.66 11.70 -10.46
C MET A 232 4.97 11.13 -9.92
N ALA A 233 5.49 10.07 -10.53
CA ALA A 233 6.74 9.44 -10.12
C ALA A 233 7.94 10.38 -10.30
N HIS A 234 7.97 11.18 -11.36
CA HIS A 234 9.02 12.18 -11.62
C HIS A 234 9.12 13.25 -10.52
N LEU A 235 8.04 13.47 -9.77
CA LEU A 235 8.00 14.44 -8.68
C LEU A 235 8.56 13.86 -7.38
N ALA A 236 8.90 12.58 -7.31
CA ALA A 236 9.45 11.98 -6.10
C ALA A 236 10.89 12.46 -5.84
N THR A 237 11.20 12.77 -4.60
CA THR A 237 12.46 13.44 -4.20
C THR A 237 13.22 12.70 -3.11
N ARG A 238 12.51 11.96 -2.24
CA ARG A 238 13.11 11.25 -1.11
C ARG A 238 12.29 10.03 -0.76
N GLU A 239 12.99 8.97 -0.35
CA GLU A 239 12.39 7.79 0.27
C GLU A 239 12.89 7.62 1.71
N ALA A 240 12.10 6.94 2.55
CA ALA A 240 12.56 6.37 3.80
C ALA A 240 11.73 5.14 4.20
N ILE A 241 12.39 4.15 4.80
CA ILE A 241 11.74 3.04 5.53
C ILE A 241 12.04 3.21 7.02
N TYR A 242 11.00 3.30 7.85
CA TYR A 242 11.15 3.53 9.28
C TYR A 242 11.28 2.22 10.07
N LEU A 243 12.42 2.03 10.76
CA LEU A 243 12.75 0.79 11.49
C LEU A 243 12.98 0.97 13.00
N ASP A 244 12.99 2.22 13.50
CA ASP A 244 13.37 2.51 14.89
C ASP A 244 12.34 1.98 15.90
N GLN A 245 11.06 1.91 15.49
CA GLN A 245 9.98 1.33 16.28
C GLN A 245 9.05 0.50 15.40
N ARG A 246 8.57 -0.61 15.96
CA ARG A 246 7.73 -1.57 15.25
C ARG A 246 6.27 -1.42 15.64
N PHE A 247 5.44 -0.97 14.69
CA PHE A 247 3.99 -0.85 14.86
C PHE A 247 3.22 -2.07 14.37
N SER A 248 3.73 -2.73 13.33
CA SER A 248 3.17 -3.96 12.76
C SER A 248 4.31 -4.89 12.33
N ASP A 249 3.99 -5.99 11.65
CA ASP A 249 4.97 -6.76 10.91
C ASP A 249 5.48 -6.07 9.64
N HIS A 250 4.88 -4.95 9.27
CA HIS A 250 5.37 -4.03 8.26
C HIS A 250 6.08 -2.81 8.88
N ALA A 251 6.95 -2.18 8.09
CA ALA A 251 7.59 -0.91 8.38
C ALA A 251 6.91 0.21 7.57
N PRO A 252 6.73 1.41 8.15
CA PRO A 252 6.24 2.56 7.39
C PRO A 252 7.19 2.89 6.24
N LEU A 253 6.64 2.97 5.03
CA LEU A 253 7.33 3.46 3.84
C LEU A 253 6.88 4.89 3.58
N THR A 254 7.85 5.81 3.47
CA THR A 254 7.63 7.23 3.23
C THR A 254 8.22 7.63 1.89
N ILE A 255 7.48 8.42 1.10
CA ILE A 255 8.01 9.11 -0.08
C ILE A 255 7.61 10.58 -0.02
N ASP A 256 8.59 11.47 -0.22
CA ASP A 256 8.35 12.89 -0.40
C ASP A 256 8.28 13.24 -1.90
N TYR A 257 7.26 13.97 -2.29
CA TYR A 257 7.04 14.42 -3.67
C TYR A 257 7.01 15.95 -3.76
N ASP A 258 7.63 16.53 -4.79
CA ASP A 258 7.64 17.97 -5.08
C ASP A 258 6.42 18.41 -5.89
N PHE A 259 5.25 18.33 -5.26
CA PHE A 259 4.02 18.92 -5.79
C PHE A 259 3.09 19.38 -4.66
N LYS A 260 2.02 20.06 -5.05
CA LYS A 260 0.88 20.39 -4.19
C LYS A 260 -0.42 19.91 -4.82
N ILE A 261 -1.31 19.40 -3.98
CA ILE A 261 -2.67 19.06 -4.36
C ILE A 261 -3.43 20.31 -4.77
#